data_AF-A0A8J5YLA6-F1
#
_entry.id   AF-A0A8J5YLA6-F1
#
_cell.length_a   1.000
_cell.length_b   1.000
_cell.length_c   1.000
_cell.angle_alpha   90.00
_cell.angle_beta   90.00
_cell.angle_gamma   90.00
#
_symmetry.space_group_name_H-M   'P 1'
#
loop_
_entity.id
_entity.type
_entity.pdbx_description
1 polymer ?
#
loop_
_entity_poly.entity_id
_entity_poly.type
_entity_poly.pdbx_seq_one_letter_code
_entity_poly.pdbx_strand_id
1 'polypeptide(L)'
;MRHWSVKNLSFAGRLQLIQAVLFSTSNYWCLQFILPKSVLQRINQLRSRFFWKGADASASGARVSWMQVCSVKSEGGLGLKDTQLEQSLFVSIDKKYPCW
;
A
#
# COMPACT_ATOMS: atom_id res chain seq x y z
N MET A 1 12.83 -14.63 -12.40
CA MET A 1 12.52 -13.87 -11.17
C MET A 1 11.63 -14.73 -10.30
N ARG A 2 12.09 -15.10 -9.10
CA ARG A 2 11.31 -15.92 -8.15
C ARG A 2 10.03 -15.17 -7.83
N HIS A 3 8.87 -15.83 -7.93
CA HIS A 3 7.57 -15.21 -7.63
C HIS A 3 7.39 -15.18 -6.11
N TRP A 4 7.21 -13.99 -5.52
CA TRP A 4 7.08 -13.82 -4.07
C TRP A 4 5.66 -14.19 -3.62
N SER A 5 4.78 -14.45 -4.60
CA SER A 5 3.53 -15.20 -4.45
C SER A 5 3.87 -16.68 -4.21
N VAL A 6 4.42 -16.97 -3.05
CA VAL A 6 4.47 -18.34 -2.54
C VAL A 6 3.02 -18.68 -2.23
N LYS A 7 2.47 -19.67 -2.92
CA LYS A 7 1.04 -20.08 -2.91
C LYS A 7 0.47 -20.40 -1.51
N ASN A 8 1.24 -20.25 -0.43
CA ASN A 8 0.89 -20.66 0.93
C ASN A 8 1.38 -19.72 2.05
N LEU A 9 1.46 -18.40 1.81
CA LEU A 9 1.77 -17.44 2.88
C LEU A 9 0.58 -17.31 3.85
N SER A 10 0.87 -17.38 5.15
CA SER A 10 -0.12 -17.10 6.21
C SER A 10 -0.64 -15.67 6.10
N PHE A 11 -1.80 -15.38 6.71
CA PHE A 11 -2.36 -14.04 6.72
C PHE A 11 -1.38 -12.99 7.30
N ALA A 12 -0.70 -13.33 8.38
CA ALA A 12 0.35 -12.49 8.98
C ALA A 12 1.57 -12.34 8.05
N GLY A 13 2.00 -13.41 7.37
CA GLY A 13 3.10 -13.34 6.41
C GLY A 13 2.79 -12.44 5.21
N ARG A 14 1.55 -12.47 4.73
CA ARG A 14 1.08 -11.55 3.67
C ARG A 14 1.09 -10.09 4.14
N LEU A 15 0.63 -9.82 5.36
CA LEU A 15 0.68 -8.49 5.95
C LEU A 15 2.12 -7.95 6.03
N GLN A 16 3.03 -8.76 6.57
CA GLN A 16 4.43 -8.38 6.75
C GLN A 16 5.11 -8.13 5.39
N LEU A 17 4.80 -8.91 4.37
CA LEU A 17 5.33 -8.68 3.03
C LEU A 17 4.82 -7.38 2.41
N ILE A 18 3.53 -7.05 2.59
CA ILE A 18 2.97 -5.77 2.15
C ILE A 18 3.71 -4.62 2.84
N GLN A 19 3.93 -4.71 4.16
CA GLN A 19 4.62 -3.68 4.94
C GLN A 19 6.11 -3.56 4.62
N ALA A 20 6.82 -4.66 4.40
CA ALA A 20 8.26 -4.64 4.14
C ALA A 20 8.58 -4.24 2.69
N VAL A 21 7.82 -4.75 1.73
CA VAL A 21 8.15 -4.68 0.30
C VAL A 21 7.27 -3.68 -0.44
N LEU A 22 5.95 -3.88 -0.44
CA LEU A 22 5.06 -3.07 -1.28
C LEU A 22 5.02 -1.63 -0.79
N PHE A 23 5.10 -1.44 0.53
CA PHE A 23 5.17 -0.15 1.15
C PHE A 23 6.48 0.59 0.83
N SER A 24 7.64 -0.03 1.08
CA SER A 24 8.95 0.57 0.77
C SER A 24 9.12 0.88 -0.72
N THR A 25 8.69 -0.02 -1.60
CA THR A 25 8.73 0.16 -3.06
C THR A 25 7.89 1.36 -3.48
N SER A 26 6.63 1.43 -3.01
CA SER A 26 5.75 2.54 -3.42
C SER A 26 6.22 3.87 -2.84
N ASN A 27 6.75 3.86 -1.61
CA ASN A 27 7.31 5.05 -1.00
C ASN A 27 8.51 5.57 -1.79
N TYR A 28 9.42 4.68 -2.21
CA TYR A 28 10.55 5.04 -3.06
C TYR A 28 10.11 5.78 -4.33
N TRP A 29 9.09 5.28 -5.04
CA TRP A 29 8.56 5.95 -6.23
C TRP A 29 7.87 7.28 -5.92
N CYS A 30 7.18 7.39 -4.78
CA CYS A 30 6.51 8.63 -4.35
C CYS A 30 7.48 9.73 -3.91
N LEU A 31 8.69 9.37 -3.46
CA LEU A 31 9.76 10.32 -3.17
C LEU A 31 10.34 10.90 -4.46
N GLN A 32 10.41 10.09 -5.51
CA GLN A 32 11.02 10.48 -6.78
C GLN A 32 10.03 11.19 -7.73
N PHE A 33 8.75 10.84 -7.66
CA PHE A 33 7.73 11.33 -8.58
C PHE A 33 6.44 11.74 -7.85
N ILE A 34 5.77 12.74 -8.40
CA ILE A 34 4.38 13.06 -8.03
C ILE A 34 3.46 12.14 -8.83
N LEU A 35 3.04 11.02 -8.25
CA LEU A 35 2.13 10.08 -8.92
C LEU A 35 0.69 10.65 -8.94
N PRO A 36 -0.03 10.52 -10.06
CA PRO A 36 -1.45 10.87 -10.10
C PRO A 36 -2.27 9.93 -9.21
N LYS A 37 -3.35 10.45 -8.63
CA LYS A 37 -4.23 9.72 -7.69
C LYS A 37 -4.72 8.37 -8.21
N SER A 38 -4.93 8.25 -9.53
CA SER A 38 -5.34 7.01 -10.18
C SER A 38 -4.32 5.88 -10.01
N VAL A 39 -3.02 6.20 -10.06
CA VAL A 39 -1.94 5.20 -9.90
C VAL A 39 -1.83 4.77 -8.44
N LEU A 40 -1.93 5.72 -7.50
CA LEU A 40 -1.99 5.42 -6.07
C LEU A 40 -3.15 4.48 -5.74
N GLN A 41 -4.33 4.73 -6.31
CA GLN A 41 -5.50 3.87 -6.15
C GLN A 41 -5.25 2.46 -6.72
N ARG A 42 -4.59 2.36 -7.89
CA ARG A 42 -4.20 1.08 -8.51
C ARG A 42 -3.25 0.28 -7.61
N ILE A 43 -2.26 0.95 -7.01
CA ILE A 43 -1.32 0.34 -6.05
C ILE A 43 -2.06 -0.18 -4.82
N ASN A 44 -2.97 0.62 -4.25
CA ASN A 44 -3.79 0.22 -3.11
C ASN A 44 -4.69 -0.98 -3.45
N GLN A 45 -5.27 -1.01 -4.65
CA GLN A 45 -6.04 -2.18 -5.13
C GLN A 45 -5.18 -3.43 -5.24
N LEU A 46 -3.95 -3.32 -5.77
CA LEU A 46 -3.03 -4.46 -5.89
C LEU A 46 -2.66 -5.03 -4.51
N ARG A 47 -2.34 -4.16 -3.54
CA ARG A 47 -2.06 -4.57 -2.16
C ARG A 47 -3.26 -5.26 -1.52
N SER A 48 -4.47 -4.73 -1.75
CA SER A 48 -5.70 -5.34 -1.26
C SER A 48 -5.95 -6.73 -1.83
N ARG A 49 -5.81 -6.90 -3.15
CA ARG A 49 -5.94 -8.22 -3.81
C ARG A 49 -4.92 -9.21 -3.27
N PHE A 50 -3.66 -8.77 -3.12
CA PHE A 50 -2.60 -9.59 -2.57
C PHE A 50 -2.87 -9.99 -1.10
N PHE A 51 -3.37 -9.07 -0.28
CA PHE A 51 -3.70 -9.35 1.11
C PHE A 51 -4.78 -10.42 1.27
N TRP A 52 -5.88 -10.30 0.52
CA TRP A 52 -7.03 -11.21 0.66
C TRP A 52 -6.79 -12.56 -0.02
N LYS A 53 -6.27 -12.59 -1.25
CA LYS A 53 -6.16 -13.80 -2.07
C LYS A 53 -4.73 -14.33 -2.25
N GLY A 54 -3.69 -13.55 -1.94
CA GLY A 54 -2.29 -13.95 -2.13
C GLY A 54 -1.80 -13.95 -3.58
N ALA A 55 -2.64 -13.49 -4.52
CA ALA A 55 -2.37 -13.41 -5.95
C ALA A 55 -3.07 -12.18 -6.57
N ASP A 56 -2.67 -11.76 -7.77
CA ASP A 56 -3.32 -10.68 -8.55
C ASP A 56 -4.64 -11.13 -9.21
N ALA A 57 -5.37 -12.03 -8.54
CA ALA A 57 -6.70 -12.43 -8.97
C ALA A 57 -7.74 -11.42 -8.44
N SER A 58 -8.93 -11.41 -9.05
CA SER A 58 -10.02 -10.47 -8.73
C SER A 58 -10.29 -10.38 -7.22
N ALA A 59 -10.69 -9.19 -6.75
CA ALA A 59 -10.97 -8.88 -5.34
C ALA A 59 -12.23 -9.58 -4.78
N SER A 60 -12.74 -10.62 -5.45
CA SER A 60 -13.87 -11.43 -5.00
C SER A 60 -13.51 -12.16 -3.71
N GLY A 61 -14.12 -11.76 -2.59
CA GLY A 61 -13.87 -12.31 -1.25
C GLY A 61 -13.18 -11.36 -0.26
N ALA A 62 -13.01 -10.08 -0.58
CA ALA A 62 -12.62 -9.08 0.42
C ALA A 62 -13.72 -8.95 1.50
N ARG A 63 -13.38 -9.25 2.76
CA ARG A 63 -14.34 -9.19 3.88
C ARG A 63 -14.44 -7.79 4.50
N VAL A 64 -13.40 -6.98 4.31
CA VAL A 64 -13.27 -5.63 4.88
C VAL A 64 -12.71 -4.69 3.81
N SER A 65 -13.18 -3.44 3.80
CA SER A 65 -12.69 -2.42 2.88
C SER A 65 -11.18 -2.17 3.10
N TRP A 66 -10.44 -1.90 2.01
CA TRP A 66 -9.02 -1.59 2.13
C TRP A 66 -8.76 -0.34 2.98
N MET A 67 -9.68 0.62 2.97
CA MET A 67 -9.59 1.81 3.82
C MET A 67 -9.64 1.48 5.31
N GLN A 68 -10.54 0.60 5.75
CA GLN A 68 -10.58 0.14 7.15
C GLN A 68 -9.33 -0.67 7.52
N VAL A 69 -8.74 -1.41 6.58
CA VAL A 69 -7.46 -2.10 6.78
C VAL A 69 -6.32 -1.09 6.96
N CYS A 70 -6.34 0.03 6.24
CA CYS A 70 -5.39 1.13 6.38
C CYS A 70 -5.61 2.01 7.62
N SER A 71 -6.77 1.93 8.29
CA SER A 71 -7.01 2.67 9.53
C SER A 71 -6.00 2.30 10.64
N VAL A 72 -5.82 3.24 11.56
CA VAL A 72 -4.92 3.09 12.71
C VAL A 72 -5.38 1.91 13.58
N LYS A 73 -4.42 1.20 14.21
CA LYS A 73 -4.73 0.08 15.10
C LYS A 73 -5.69 0.44 16.25
N SER A 74 -5.71 1.70 16.69
CA SER A 74 -6.64 2.17 17.72
C SER A 74 -8.11 2.19 17.25
N GLU A 75 -8.34 2.29 15.95
CA GLU A 75 -9.68 2.28 15.33
C GLU A 75 -10.08 0.89 14.81
N GLY A 76 -9.31 -0.16 15.16
CA GLY A 76 -9.55 -1.53 14.70
C GLY A 76 -8.98 -1.86 13.32
N GLY A 77 -8.17 -0.97 12.74
CA GLY A 77 -7.44 -1.22 11.49
C GLY A 77 -6.09 -1.93 11.68
N LEU A 78 -5.38 -2.21 10.58
CA LEU A 78 -4.07 -2.88 10.60
C LEU A 78 -2.89 -1.90 10.67
N GLY A 79 -3.16 -0.58 10.66
CA GLY A 79 -2.13 0.46 10.71
C GLY A 79 -1.28 0.52 9.44
N LEU A 80 -1.83 0.10 8.30
CA LEU A 80 -1.14 0.24 7.00
C LEU A 80 -1.23 1.69 6.55
N LYS A 81 -0.08 2.35 6.42
CA LYS A 81 -0.02 3.74 5.96
C LYS A 81 -0.58 3.88 4.54
N ASP A 82 -1.47 4.85 4.35
CA ASP A 82 -2.01 5.18 3.04
C ASP A 82 -0.99 5.98 2.24
N THR A 83 -0.57 5.42 1.10
CA THR A 83 0.42 6.04 0.21
C THR A 83 -0.08 7.38 -0.37
N GLN A 84 -1.39 7.61 -0.41
CA GLN A 84 -1.94 8.91 -0.79
C GLN A 84 -1.63 10.00 0.23
N LEU A 85 -1.73 9.69 1.52
CA LEU A 85 -1.40 10.65 2.58
C LEU A 85 0.10 10.95 2.58
N GLU A 86 0.93 9.94 2.37
CA GLU A 86 2.39 10.11 2.34
C GLU A 86 2.86 11.00 1.18
N GLN A 87 2.34 10.77 -0.03
CA GLN A 87 2.67 11.63 -1.15
C GLN A 87 2.16 13.07 -0.94
N SER A 88 0.98 13.25 -0.33
CA SER A 88 0.45 14.60 -0.06
C SER A 88 1.30 15.38 0.94
N LEU A 89 1.84 14.69 1.95
CA LEU A 89 2.78 15.29 2.90
C LEU A 89 4.07 15.68 2.19
N PHE A 90 4.60 14.80 1.34
CA PHE A 90 5.81 15.07 0.56
C PHE A 90 5.65 16.28 -0.37
N VAL A 91 4.56 16.34 -1.14
CA VAL A 91 4.23 17.51 -1.99
C VAL A 91 4.10 18.79 -1.16
N SER A 92 3.57 18.69 0.06
CA SER A 92 3.45 19.84 0.97
C SER A 92 4.80 20.29 1.52
N ILE A 93 5.73 19.36 1.79
CA ILE A 93 7.10 19.66 2.20
C ILE A 93 7.89 20.28 1.05
N ASP A 94 7.80 19.71 -0.16
CA ASP A 94 8.46 20.20 -1.37
C ASP A 94 7.99 21.63 -1.74
N LYS A 95 6.67 21.91 -1.61
CA LYS A 95 6.14 23.28 -1.74
C LYS A 95 6.59 24.22 -0.63
N LYS A 96 6.77 23.73 0.59
CA LYS A 96 7.14 24.55 1.75
C LYS A 96 8.63 24.86 1.79
N TYR A 97 9.46 23.98 1.23
CA TYR A 97 10.90 24.15 1.08
C TYR A 97 11.29 23.83 -0.37
N PRO A 98 10.99 24.74 -1.31
CA PRO A 98 11.44 24.61 -2.69
C PRO A 98 12.94 24.92 -2.72
N CYS A 99 13.76 23.98 -2.27
CA CYS A 99 15.22 24.09 -2.35
C CYS A 99 15.68 23.54 -3.71
N TRP A 100 15.38 24.30 -4.76
CA TRP A 100 16.16 24.36 -5.99
C TRP A 100 16.50 25.83 -6.25
#